data_AF-A0A946AYE7-F1
#
_entry.id   AF-A0A946AYE7-F1
#
_cell.length_a   1.000
_cell.length_b   1.000
_cell.length_c   1.000
_cell.angle_alpha   90.00
_cell.angle_beta   90.00
_cell.angle_gamma   90.00
#
_symmetry.space_group_name_H-M   'P 1'
#
loop_
_entity.id
_entity.type
_entity.pdbx_description
1 polymer ?
#
loop_
_entity_poly.entity_id
_entity_poly.type
_entity_poly.pdbx_seq_one_letter_code
_entity_poly.pdbx_strand_id
1 'polypeptide(L)'
;MKKQYAVECESKVASDCLRKGESFDNEEEAEHWVENECWIFSGEGWICLKCHDQFMGSLTSHRRKEGKGLDGVDSDIEADDGLDNDLETGIDIVR
;
A
#
# COMPACT_ATOMS: atom_id res chain seq x y z
N MET A 1 -30.51 0.63 -17.49
CA MET A 1 -29.11 0.33 -17.12
C MET A 1 -28.96 0.63 -15.64
N LYS A 2 -28.67 -0.37 -14.81
CA LYS A 2 -28.21 -0.09 -13.44
C LYS A 2 -26.80 0.49 -13.54
N LYS A 3 -26.51 1.57 -12.82
CA LYS A 3 -25.15 2.07 -12.70
C LYS A 3 -24.40 1.10 -11.80
N GLN A 4 -23.27 0.59 -12.28
CA GLN A 4 -22.35 -0.19 -11.45
C GLN A 4 -21.22 0.72 -10.98
N TYR A 5 -20.92 0.64 -9.69
CA TYR A 5 -19.93 1.44 -9.00
C TYR A 5 -18.72 0.57 -8.69
N ALA A 6 -17.53 1.10 -8.89
CA ALA A 6 -16.29 0.43 -8.52
C ALA A 6 -15.23 1.50 -8.30
N VAL A 7 -14.48 1.34 -7.22
CA VAL A 7 -13.39 2.25 -6.86
C VAL A 7 -12.20 2.01 -7.79
N GLU A 8 -11.60 3.08 -8.28
CA GLU A 8 -10.37 3.00 -9.07
C GLU A 8 -9.14 3.22 -8.21
N CYS A 9 -8.06 2.49 -8.51
CA CYS A 9 -6.78 2.78 -7.90
C CYS A 9 -6.25 4.07 -8.49
N GLU A 10 -5.93 5.05 -7.65
CA GLU A 10 -5.46 6.38 -8.07
C GLU A 10 -4.09 6.32 -8.74
N SER A 11 -3.16 5.59 -8.12
CA SER A 11 -1.73 5.61 -8.47
C SER A 11 -1.36 4.92 -9.79
N LYS A 12 -1.84 3.69 -10.01
CA LYS A 12 -1.58 2.89 -11.23
C LYS A 12 -0.07 2.71 -11.56
N VAL A 13 0.83 2.78 -10.56
CA VAL A 13 2.29 2.66 -10.76
C VAL A 13 2.79 1.21 -10.82
N ALA A 14 2.13 0.28 -10.12
CA ALA A 14 2.50 -1.13 -10.14
C ALA A 14 2.10 -1.80 -11.45
N SER A 15 2.97 -2.66 -12.00
CA SER A 15 2.66 -3.42 -13.22
C SER A 15 1.50 -4.39 -13.04
N ASP A 16 1.29 -4.87 -11.82
CA ASP A 16 0.20 -5.76 -11.39
C ASP A 16 -0.91 -5.00 -10.63
N CYS A 17 -1.04 -3.68 -10.85
CA CYS A 17 -2.12 -2.89 -10.28
C CYS A 17 -3.49 -3.42 -10.73
N LEU A 18 -4.42 -3.62 -9.79
CA LEU A 18 -5.80 -4.02 -10.08
C LEU A 18 -6.55 -3.01 -10.98
N ARG A 19 -6.09 -1.75 -11.02
CA ARG A 19 -6.65 -0.56 -11.71
C ARG A 19 -8.04 -0.16 -11.24
N LYS A 20 -8.95 -1.12 -11.06
CA LYS A 20 -10.33 -0.95 -10.62
C LYS A 20 -10.71 -2.13 -9.74
N GLY A 21 -11.35 -1.84 -8.61
CA GLY A 21 -11.91 -2.84 -7.70
C GLY A 21 -13.13 -3.56 -8.26
N GLU A 22 -13.73 -4.39 -7.42
CA GLU A 22 -14.97 -5.10 -7.77
C GLU A 22 -16.13 -4.12 -8.01
N SER A 23 -17.07 -4.52 -8.88
CA SER A 23 -18.19 -3.68 -9.30
C SER A 23 -19.49 -4.06 -8.61
N PHE A 24 -20.12 -3.08 -7.98
CA PHE A 24 -21.31 -3.22 -7.14
C PHE A 24 -22.47 -2.38 -7.65
N ASP A 25 -23.67 -2.66 -7.14
CA ASP A 25 -24.89 -1.92 -7.52
C ASP A 25 -24.97 -0.55 -6.83
N ASN A 26 -24.19 -0.31 -5.76
CA ASN A 26 -24.09 0.98 -5.06
C ASN A 26 -22.63 1.32 -4.68
N GLU A 27 -22.40 2.58 -4.36
CA GLU A 27 -21.07 3.15 -4.05
C GLU A 27 -20.53 2.69 -2.70
N GLU A 28 -21.39 2.61 -1.67
CA GLU A 28 -21.02 2.20 -0.31
C GLU A 28 -20.46 0.77 -0.28
N GLU A 29 -21.06 -0.17 -1.04
CA GLU A 29 -20.54 -1.52 -1.18
C GLU A 29 -19.17 -1.56 -1.88
N ALA A 30 -18.96 -0.69 -2.87
CA ALA A 30 -17.68 -0.60 -3.56
C ALA A 30 -16.58 -0.02 -2.67
N GLU A 31 -16.91 0.96 -1.82
CA GLU A 31 -16.00 1.52 -0.81
C GLU A 31 -15.69 0.50 0.29
N HIS A 32 -16.70 -0.15 0.83
CA HIS A 32 -16.52 -1.20 1.84
C HIS A 32 -15.67 -2.37 1.30
N TRP A 33 -15.78 -2.70 0.01
CA TRP A 33 -14.92 -3.70 -0.61
C TRP A 33 -13.44 -3.28 -0.62
N VAL A 34 -13.11 -2.05 -1.00
CA VAL A 34 -11.70 -1.61 -1.00
C VAL A 34 -11.12 -1.52 0.41
N GLU A 35 -11.94 -1.21 1.41
CA GLU A 35 -11.56 -1.31 2.82
C GLU A 35 -11.24 -2.75 3.23
N ASN A 36 -12.09 -3.72 2.85
CA ASN A 36 -11.85 -5.14 3.12
C ASN A 36 -10.60 -5.68 2.40
N GLU A 37 -10.34 -5.20 1.19
CA GLU A 37 -9.12 -5.49 0.43
C GLU A 37 -7.90 -4.68 0.90
N CYS A 38 -8.06 -3.91 1.98
CA CYS A 38 -7.00 -3.13 2.63
C CYS A 38 -6.32 -2.14 1.67
N TRP A 39 -7.07 -1.54 0.75
CA TRP A 39 -6.56 -0.43 -0.02
C TRP A 39 -6.33 0.78 0.90
N ILE A 40 -5.34 1.60 0.57
CA ILE A 40 -4.94 2.74 1.37
C ILE A 40 -5.60 4.00 0.84
N PHE A 41 -6.33 4.72 1.70
CA PHE A 41 -6.89 6.02 1.34
C PHE A 41 -5.83 7.12 1.50
N SER A 42 -5.47 7.79 0.40
CA SER A 42 -4.44 8.84 0.34
C SER A 42 -4.92 10.20 0.85
N GLY A 43 -6.23 10.37 1.04
CA GLY A 43 -6.89 11.66 1.21
C GLY A 43 -7.46 12.22 -0.10
N GLU A 44 -6.92 11.80 -1.26
CA GLU A 44 -7.36 12.19 -2.59
C GLU A 44 -8.04 11.02 -3.35
N GLY A 45 -7.75 9.79 -2.95
CA GLY A 45 -8.31 8.58 -3.54
C GLY A 45 -7.80 7.30 -2.88
N TRP A 46 -8.19 6.16 -3.43
CA TRP A 46 -7.77 4.84 -2.94
C TRP A 46 -6.60 4.29 -3.74
N ILE A 47 -5.64 3.67 -3.04
CA ILE A 47 -4.44 3.08 -3.62
C ILE A 47 -4.43 1.60 -3.25
N CYS A 48 -4.40 0.72 -4.26
CA CYS A 48 -4.29 -0.72 -4.00
C CYS A 48 -2.92 -1.08 -3.40
N LEU A 49 -2.87 -2.17 -2.64
CA LEU A 49 -1.65 -2.63 -1.95
C LEU A 49 -0.44 -2.74 -2.88
N LYS A 50 -0.62 -3.25 -4.10
CA LYS A 50 0.49 -3.36 -5.08
C LYS A 50 1.14 -2.02 -5.42
N CYS A 51 0.32 -1.00 -5.64
CA CYS A 51 0.80 0.35 -5.91
C CYS A 51 1.43 0.98 -4.67
N HIS A 52 0.84 0.75 -3.50
CA HIS A 52 1.40 1.21 -2.23
C HIS A 52 2.80 0.61 -1.98
N ASP A 53 2.95 -0.71 -2.15
CA ASP A 53 4.22 -1.41 -1.95
C ASP A 53 5.31 -0.89 -2.90
N GLN A 54 4.95 -0.66 -4.17
CA GLN A 54 5.84 -0.04 -5.16
C GLN A 54 6.30 1.36 -4.73
N PHE A 55 5.41 2.19 -4.20
CA PHE A 55 5.80 3.50 -3.68
C PHE A 55 6.74 3.39 -2.49
N MET A 56 6.41 2.55 -1.51
CA MET A 56 7.23 2.37 -0.32
C MET A 56 8.62 1.83 -0.69
N GLY A 57 8.70 0.84 -1.57
CA GLY A 57 9.98 0.32 -2.07
C GLY A 57 10.81 1.37 -2.82
N SER A 58 10.16 2.23 -3.63
CA SER A 58 10.82 3.35 -4.30
C SER A 58 11.34 4.39 -3.31
N LEU A 59 10.56 4.72 -2.26
CA LEU A 59 10.95 5.66 -1.21
C LEU A 59 12.15 5.14 -0.42
N THR A 60 12.14 3.86 -0.01
CA THR A 60 13.27 3.21 0.66
C THR A 60 14.51 3.28 -0.21
N SER A 61 14.40 2.91 -1.48
CA SER A 61 15.51 2.97 -2.44
C SER A 61 16.07 4.37 -2.63
N HIS A 62 15.21 5.40 -2.67
CA HIS A 62 15.63 6.79 -2.78
C HIS A 62 16.35 7.26 -1.51
N ARG A 63 15.81 6.95 -0.33
CA ARG A 63 16.43 7.32 0.96
C ARG A 63 17.82 6.74 1.11
N ARG A 64 17.99 5.46 0.74
CA ARG A 64 19.28 4.78 0.71
C ARG A 64 20.28 5.49 -0.20
N LYS A 65 19.88 5.86 -1.43
CA LYS A 65 20.73 6.59 -2.38
C LYS A 65 21.21 7.95 -1.86
N GLU A 66 20.36 8.63 -1.09
CA GLU A 66 20.66 9.94 -0.49
C GLU A 66 21.50 9.85 0.80
N GLY A 67 21.88 8.65 1.23
CA GLY A 67 22.56 8.44 2.52
C GLY A 67 21.67 8.75 3.73
N LYS A 68 20.34 8.78 3.53
CA LYS A 68 19.30 8.95 4.56
C LYS A 68 18.56 7.63 4.80
N GLY A 69 19.26 6.52 4.61
CA GLY A 69 18.76 5.20 4.94
C GLY A 69 18.35 5.13 6.41
N LEU A 70 17.50 4.17 6.74
CA LEU A 70 17.26 3.86 8.15
C LEU A 70 18.47 3.05 8.63
N ASP A 71 19.20 3.57 9.62
CA ASP A 71 20.25 2.81 10.31
C ASP A 71 19.63 1.49 10.79
N GLY A 72 20.27 0.35 10.48
CA GLY A 72 19.74 -0.99 10.77
C GLY A 72 19.01 -1.70 9.62
N VAL A 73 18.43 -0.98 8.66
CA VAL A 73 17.78 -1.57 7.46
C VAL A 73 18.72 -1.56 6.26
N ASP A 74 19.53 -0.51 6.12
CA ASP A 74 20.42 -0.30 4.96
C ASP A 74 21.89 -0.63 5.22
N SER A 75 22.25 -0.90 6.48
CA SER A 75 23.57 -1.35 6.91
C SER A 75 23.58 -2.87 7.08
N ASP A 76 24.64 -3.57 6.64
CA ASP A 76 24.90 -4.98 7.00
C ASP A 76 25.23 -5.16 8.52
N ILE A 77 24.82 -4.19 9.33
CA ILE A 77 24.99 -4.12 10.78
C ILE A 77 23.59 -4.31 11.35
N GLU A 78 23.39 -5.42 12.05
CA GLU A 78 22.17 -5.65 12.85
C GLU A 78 22.01 -4.49 13.83
N ALA A 79 20.94 -3.72 13.69
CA ALA A 79 20.59 -2.71 14.69
C ALA A 79 19.96 -3.41 15.89
N ASP A 80 20.64 -3.36 17.03
CA ASP A 80 20.16 -3.82 18.34
C ASP A 80 19.21 -2.77 18.95
N ASP A 81 18.22 -2.30 18.18
CA ASP A 81 17.21 -1.32 18.62
C ASP A 81 15.80 -1.93 18.72
N GLY A 82 15.65 -3.21 18.38
CA GLY A 82 14.36 -3.92 18.42
C GLY A 82 13.34 -3.43 17.39
N LEU A 83 13.76 -2.59 16.43
CA LEU A 83 13.01 -2.15 15.25
C LEU A 83 13.48 -2.88 13.98
N ASP A 84 14.37 -3.86 14.15
CA ASP A 84 14.84 -4.84 13.19
C ASP A 84 13.78 -5.85 12.76
N ASN A 85 12.64 -5.91 13.48
CA ASN A 85 11.41 -6.45 12.90
C ASN A 85 10.95 -5.49 11.83
N ASP A 86 11.41 -5.79 10.61
CA ASP A 86 10.67 -5.69 9.38
C ASP A 86 9.63 -4.56 9.38
N LEU A 87 9.83 -3.57 8.51
CA LEU A 87 8.67 -2.98 7.84
C LEU A 87 8.04 -4.06 6.92
N GLU A 88 7.75 -5.25 7.48
CA GLU A 88 6.72 -6.14 7.01
C GLU A 88 5.49 -5.25 7.07
N THR A 89 4.81 -5.14 5.95
CA THR A 89 3.48 -4.56 5.87
C THR A 89 2.54 -5.44 6.70
N GLY A 90 2.68 -5.36 8.02
CA GLY A 90 1.95 -6.10 9.02
C GLY A 90 0.63 -5.41 9.22
N ILE A 91 -0.36 -5.84 8.46
CA ILE A 91 -1.72 -5.91 9.00
C ILE A 91 -1.59 -6.83 10.22
N ASP A 92 -1.50 -6.24 11.42
CA ASP A 92 -1.56 -6.98 12.68
C ASP A 92 -2.91 -7.71 12.72
N ILE A 93 -2.91 -8.99 12.33
CA ILE A 93 -4.03 -9.89 12.60
C ILE A 93 -3.96 -10.21 14.09
N VAL A 94 -4.55 -9.34 14.90
CA VAL A 94 -4.82 -9.62 16.32
C VAL A 94 -5.84 -10.76 16.36
N ARG A 95 -5.42 -11.92 16.85
CA ARG A 95 -6.23 -13.12 17.00
C ARG A 95 -6.67 -13.32 18.45
#